data_AF-A0A354FG95-F1
#
_entry.id   AF-A0A354FG95-F1
#
_cell.length_a   1.000
_cell.length_b   1.000
_cell.length_c   1.000
_cell.angle_alpha   90.00
_cell.angle_beta   90.00
_cell.angle_gamma   90.00
#
_symmetry.space_group_name_H-M   'P 1'
#
loop_
_entity.id
_entity.type
_entity.pdbx_description
1 polymer ?
#
loop_
_entity_poly.entity_id
_entity_poly.type
_entity_poly.pdbx_seq_one_letter_code
_entity_poly.pdbx_strand_id
1 'polypeptide(L)'
;MRINHNIAALNTFRQLSANQTLGNKSLEKLSSGLRINRAGDDAAGLAISEKMRGQIRGLDQAAKNAQDGISLIQTAEGALNETHSILQRMRELAVQSANDTNNDTDRAELQKEVDQLAQEISRISDTTEFNTK
;
A
#
# COMPACT_ATOMS: atom_id res chain seq x y z
N MET A 1 -41.83 40.28 48.98
CA MET A 1 -40.77 40.43 47.96
C MET A 1 -39.48 40.86 48.65
N ARG A 2 -38.43 40.04 48.63
CA ARG A 2 -37.10 40.41 49.16
C ARG A 2 -36.28 41.03 48.02
N ILE A 3 -35.78 42.25 48.21
CA ILE A 3 -35.07 43.05 47.19
C ILE A 3 -33.61 42.60 46.97
N ASN A 4 -33.02 41.84 47.91
CA ASN A 4 -31.61 41.44 47.85
C ASN A 4 -31.25 40.39 46.78
N HIS A 5 -32.23 39.63 46.25
CA HIS A 5 -31.96 38.59 45.26
C HIS A 5 -33.02 38.62 44.16
N ASN A 6 -32.59 38.89 42.92
CA ASN A 6 -33.46 38.82 41.75
C ASN A 6 -33.46 37.40 41.16
N ILE A 7 -34.30 36.54 41.74
CA ILE A 7 -34.40 35.12 41.36
C ILE A 7 -34.84 34.95 39.89
N ALA A 8 -35.71 35.84 39.39
CA ALA A 8 -36.14 35.83 37.99
C ALA A 8 -34.97 36.09 37.02
N ALA A 9 -34.15 37.11 37.30
CA ALA A 9 -32.96 37.41 36.52
C ALA A 9 -31.89 36.30 36.60
N LEU A 10 -31.73 35.65 37.76
CA LEU A 10 -30.81 34.51 37.90
C LEU A 10 -31.27 33.30 37.09
N ASN A 11 -32.58 33.06 37.03
CA ASN A 11 -33.13 31.96 36.23
C ASN A 11 -33.00 32.23 34.72
N THR A 12 -33.29 33.47 34.27
CA THR A 12 -33.10 33.84 32.86
C THR A 12 -31.63 33.79 32.45
N PHE A 13 -30.71 34.21 33.32
CA PHE A 13 -29.26 34.07 33.08
C PHE A 13 -28.84 32.60 32.94
N ARG A 14 -29.30 31.72 33.84
CA ARG A 14 -29.03 30.27 33.75
C ARG A 14 -29.53 29.67 32.43
N GLN A 15 -30.74 30.03 32.00
CA GLN A 15 -31.32 29.56 30.74
C GLN A 15 -30.55 30.09 29.53
N LEU A 16 -30.12 31.35 29.56
CA LEU A 16 -29.29 31.95 28.52
C LEU A 16 -27.93 31.25 28.41
N SER A 17 -27.25 30.98 29.53
CA SER A 17 -25.98 30.26 29.55
C SER A 17 -26.12 28.83 28.99
N ALA A 18 -27.21 28.13 29.29
CA ALA A 18 -27.50 26.82 28.72
C ALA A 18 -27.71 26.91 27.20
N ASN A 19 -28.47 27.90 26.72
CA ASN A 19 -28.72 28.11 25.30
C ASN A 19 -27.42 28.45 24.54
N GLN A 20 -26.59 29.34 25.09
CA GLN A 20 -25.30 29.70 24.50
C GLN A 20 -24.38 28.49 24.40
N THR A 21 -24.37 27.62 25.40
CA THR A 21 -23.60 26.36 25.37
C THR A 21 -24.09 25.42 24.26
N LEU A 22 -25.40 25.28 24.10
CA LEU A 22 -25.99 24.46 23.02
C LEU A 22 -25.70 25.05 21.63
N GLY A 23 -25.82 26.37 21.48
CA GLY A 23 -25.48 27.08 20.24
C GLY A 23 -24.03 26.86 19.84
N ASN A 24 -23.09 26.98 20.79
CA ASN A 24 -21.68 26.72 20.55
C ASN A 24 -21.41 25.27 20.13
N LYS A 25 -22.08 24.28 20.73
CA LYS A 25 -21.96 22.87 20.33
C LYS A 25 -22.47 22.63 18.90
N SER A 26 -23.59 23.26 18.52
CA SER A 26 -24.13 23.17 17.16
C SER A 26 -23.18 23.79 16.13
N LEU A 27 -22.59 24.95 16.45
CA LEU A 27 -21.57 25.59 15.61
C LEU A 27 -20.31 24.71 15.46
N GLU A 28 -19.86 24.06 16.52
CA GLU A 28 -18.73 23.11 16.48
C GLU A 28 -19.00 21.94 15.54
N LYS A 29 -20.19 21.33 15.63
CA LYS A 29 -20.62 20.25 14.72
C LYS A 29 -20.70 20.72 13.28
N LEU A 30 -21.31 21.88 13.04
CA LEU A 30 -21.41 22.46 11.71
C LEU A 30 -20.04 22.77 11.10
N SER A 31 -19.12 23.34 11.88
CA SER A 31 -17.76 23.65 11.41
C SER A 31 -16.92 22.40 11.12
N SER A 32 -17.11 21.33 11.89
CA SER A 32 -16.38 20.06 11.70
C SER A 32 -16.97 19.15 10.62
N GLY A 33 -18.27 19.33 10.30
CA GLY A 33 -19.04 18.37 9.52
C GLY A 33 -19.32 17.02 10.21
N LEU A 34 -18.85 16.83 11.45
CA LEU A 34 -19.00 15.58 12.20
C LEU A 34 -20.11 15.69 13.24
N ARG A 35 -20.91 14.62 13.35
CA ARG A 35 -21.98 14.51 14.37
C ARG A 35 -21.43 14.37 15.79
N ILE A 36 -20.29 13.71 15.95
CA ILE A 36 -19.63 13.40 17.22
C ILE A 36 -18.23 14.03 17.21
N ASN A 37 -18.06 15.12 17.94
CA ASN A 37 -16.76 15.82 18.05
C ASN A 37 -16.03 15.57 19.36
N ARG A 38 -16.76 15.14 20.40
CA ARG A 38 -16.23 14.94 21.75
C ARG A 38 -16.75 13.63 22.32
N ALA A 39 -15.95 13.00 23.18
CA ALA A 39 -16.36 11.80 23.92
C ALA A 39 -17.60 12.04 24.80
N GLY A 40 -17.82 13.29 25.23
CA GLY A 40 -19.00 13.68 26.01
C GLY A 40 -20.32 13.77 25.21
N ASP A 41 -20.28 13.74 23.88
CA ASP A 41 -21.49 13.72 23.05
C ASP A 41 -21.99 12.30 22.80
N ASP A 42 -21.08 11.35 22.53
CA ASP A 42 -21.37 9.92 22.36
C ASP A 42 -20.06 9.11 22.47
N ALA A 43 -19.77 8.60 23.67
CA ALA A 43 -18.53 7.87 23.93
C ALA A 43 -18.45 6.56 23.14
N ALA A 44 -19.57 5.84 23.00
CA ALA A 44 -19.61 4.57 22.26
C ALA A 44 -19.49 4.81 20.75
N GLY A 45 -20.21 5.80 20.22
CA GLY A 45 -20.11 6.20 18.82
C GLY A 45 -18.72 6.71 18.44
N LEU A 46 -18.08 7.49 19.32
CA LEU A 46 -16.71 7.93 19.11
C LEU A 46 -15.74 6.74 19.10
N ALA A 47 -15.84 5.83 20.06
CA ALA A 47 -14.99 4.64 20.14
C ALA A 47 -15.11 3.74 18.90
N ILE A 48 -16.33 3.52 18.40
CA ILE A 48 -16.55 2.76 17.16
C ILE A 48 -15.97 3.50 15.96
N SER A 49 -16.15 4.84 15.88
CA SER A 49 -15.63 5.63 14.77
C SER A 49 -14.09 5.64 14.72
N GLU A 50 -13.41 5.71 15.88
CA GLU A 50 -11.95 5.63 15.95
C GLU A 50 -11.45 4.22 15.64
N LYS A 51 -12.17 3.17 16.07
CA LYS A 51 -11.88 1.79 15.67
C LYS A 51 -11.95 1.63 14.16
N MET A 52 -13.01 2.13 13.52
CA MET A 52 -13.15 2.09 12.06
C MET A 52 -12.07 2.92 11.36
N ARG A 53 -11.74 4.12 11.87
CA ARG A 53 -10.64 4.92 11.33
C ARG A 53 -9.28 4.22 11.45
N GLY A 54 -9.07 3.47 12.53
CA GLY A 54 -7.91 2.60 12.68
C GLY A 54 -7.89 1.47 11.66
N GLN A 55 -9.02 0.80 11.45
CA GLN A 55 -9.17 -0.25 10.44
C GLN A 55 -8.94 0.28 9.03
N ILE A 56 -9.52 1.42 8.66
CA ILE A 56 -9.32 2.06 7.35
C ILE A 56 -7.84 2.34 7.12
N ARG A 57 -7.15 2.98 8.08
CA ARG A 57 -5.70 3.22 7.97
C ARG A 57 -4.89 1.92 7.84
N GLY A 58 -5.30 0.86 8.55
CA GLY A 58 -4.69 -0.46 8.41
C GLY A 58 -4.90 -1.08 7.04
N LEU A 59 -6.12 -0.98 6.49
CA LEU A 59 -6.45 -1.46 5.14
C LEU A 59 -5.73 -0.66 4.05
N ASP A 60 -5.61 0.66 4.20
CA ASP A 60 -4.87 1.51 3.26
C ASP A 60 -3.38 1.09 3.19
N GLN A 61 -2.78 0.78 4.35
CA GLN A 61 -1.41 0.27 4.38
C GLN A 61 -1.33 -1.14 3.80
N ALA A 62 -2.29 -2.01 4.09
CA ALA A 62 -2.34 -3.36 3.52
C ALA A 62 -2.47 -3.32 1.98
N ALA A 63 -3.25 -2.39 1.44
CA ALA A 63 -3.38 -2.17 0.00
C ALA A 63 -2.05 -1.73 -0.63
N LYS A 64 -1.32 -0.80 0.01
CA LYS A 64 0.02 -0.41 -0.43
C LYS A 64 0.99 -1.59 -0.40
N ASN A 65 1.01 -2.36 0.68
CA ASN A 65 1.86 -3.55 0.79
C ASN A 65 1.53 -4.61 -0.28
N ALA A 66 0.24 -4.77 -0.61
CA ALA A 66 -0.19 -5.66 -1.69
C ALA A 66 0.31 -5.16 -3.05
N GLN A 67 0.25 -3.85 -3.29
CA GLN A 67 0.80 -3.24 -4.50
C GLN A 67 2.31 -3.45 -4.62
N ASP A 68 3.05 -3.28 -3.52
CA ASP A 68 4.50 -3.57 -3.49
C ASP A 68 4.78 -5.06 -3.79
N GLY A 69 3.95 -5.96 -3.27
CA GLY A 69 4.02 -7.39 -3.58
C GLY A 69 3.74 -7.70 -5.06
N ILE A 70 2.80 -7.00 -5.69
CA ILE A 70 2.55 -7.10 -7.13
C ILE A 70 3.78 -6.62 -7.90
N SER A 71 4.35 -5.48 -7.53
CA SER A 71 5.54 -4.94 -8.19
C SER A 71 6.75 -5.88 -8.06
N LEU A 72 6.95 -6.50 -6.90
CA LEU A 72 7.97 -7.54 -6.69
C LEU A 72 7.78 -8.72 -7.66
N ILE A 73 6.55 -9.23 -7.78
CA ILE A 73 6.24 -10.35 -8.68
C ILE A 73 6.47 -9.94 -10.15
N GLN A 74 6.10 -8.71 -10.54
CA GLN A 74 6.33 -8.21 -11.89
C GLN A 74 7.82 -8.10 -12.22
N THR A 75 8.66 -7.66 -11.28
CA THR A 75 10.12 -7.65 -11.47
C THR A 75 10.65 -9.06 -11.68
N ALA A 76 10.20 -10.03 -10.87
CA ALA A 76 10.56 -11.42 -11.04
C ALA A 76 10.07 -12.01 -12.37
N GLU A 77 8.85 -11.68 -12.79
CA GLU A 77 8.28 -12.11 -14.07
C GLU A 77 9.07 -11.55 -15.27
N GLY A 78 9.49 -10.29 -15.20
CA GLY A 78 10.38 -9.69 -16.20
C GLY A 78 11.71 -10.45 -16.33
N ALA A 79 12.36 -10.75 -15.21
CA ALA A 79 13.60 -11.52 -15.19
C ALA A 79 13.42 -12.95 -15.73
N LEU A 80 12.30 -13.60 -15.42
CA LEU A 80 11.96 -14.93 -15.94
C LEU A 80 11.68 -14.92 -17.44
N ASN A 81 11.08 -13.85 -17.99
CA ASN A 81 10.87 -13.71 -19.42
C ASN A 81 12.19 -13.62 -20.20
N GLU A 82 13.18 -12.89 -19.68
CA GLU A 82 14.52 -12.85 -20.25
C GLU A 82 15.21 -14.21 -20.16
N THR A 83 15.14 -14.86 -18.99
CA THR A 83 15.66 -16.22 -18.79
C THR A 83 15.03 -17.22 -19.78
N HIS A 84 13.72 -17.12 -20.01
CA HIS A 84 13.01 -17.97 -20.96
C HIS A 84 13.50 -17.76 -22.40
N SER A 85 13.71 -16.51 -22.80
CA SER A 85 14.23 -16.15 -24.13
C SER A 85 15.65 -16.68 -24.34
N ILE A 86 16.50 -16.59 -23.31
CA ILE A 86 17.86 -17.16 -23.34
C ILE A 86 17.81 -18.69 -23.46
N LEU A 87 16.97 -19.37 -22.68
CA LEU A 87 16.83 -20.83 -22.75
C LEU A 87 16.31 -21.28 -24.12
N GLN A 88 15.42 -20.53 -24.74
CA GLN A 88 14.98 -20.79 -26.11
C GLN A 88 16.16 -20.69 -27.09
N ARG A 89 16.99 -19.65 -26.97
CA ARG A 89 18.21 -19.50 -27.79
C ARG A 89 19.20 -20.66 -27.57
N MET A 90 19.44 -21.06 -26.32
CA MET A 90 20.28 -22.21 -26.00
C MET A 90 19.76 -23.50 -26.65
N ARG A 91 18.43 -23.69 -26.69
CA ARG A 91 17.81 -24.82 -27.38
C ARG A 91 18.04 -24.77 -28.89
N GLU A 92 17.93 -23.60 -29.51
CA GLU A 92 18.24 -23.43 -30.94
C GLU A 92 19.70 -23.81 -31.24
N LEU A 93 20.64 -23.35 -30.41
CA LEU A 93 22.06 -23.69 -30.53
C LEU A 93 22.31 -25.19 -30.36
N ALA A 94 21.63 -25.85 -29.42
CA ALA A 94 21.74 -27.30 -29.22
C ALA A 94 21.21 -28.11 -30.42
N VAL A 95 20.11 -27.67 -31.04
CA VAL A 95 19.60 -28.28 -32.28
C VAL A 95 20.54 -28.01 -33.45
N GLN A 96 21.12 -26.81 -33.53
CA GLN A 96 22.10 -26.46 -34.54
C GLN A 96 23.36 -27.32 -34.39
N SER A 97 23.91 -27.49 -33.19
CA SER A 97 25.10 -28.30 -32.94
C SER A 97 24.90 -29.79 -33.23
N ALA A 98 23.67 -30.28 -33.12
CA ALA A 98 23.31 -31.67 -33.43
C ALA A 98 23.31 -32.00 -34.93
N ASN A 99 23.46 -31.00 -35.81
CA ASN A 99 23.56 -31.24 -37.24
C ASN A 99 24.95 -31.80 -37.60
N ASP A 100 24.98 -32.91 -38.35
CA ASP A 100 26.22 -33.63 -38.73
C ASP A 100 27.08 -32.86 -39.74
N THR A 101 26.57 -31.78 -40.32
CA THR A 101 27.33 -30.91 -41.23
C THR A 101 28.30 -29.97 -40.50
N ASN A 102 28.14 -29.78 -39.19
CA ASN A 102 29.02 -28.91 -38.40
C ASN A 102 30.30 -29.65 -38.03
N ASN A 103 31.44 -29.00 -38.24
CA ASN A 103 32.74 -29.53 -37.83
C ASN A 103 32.97 -29.28 -36.32
N ASP A 104 34.02 -29.88 -35.75
CA ASP A 104 34.34 -29.74 -34.32
C ASP A 104 34.65 -28.29 -33.90
N THR A 105 35.18 -27.48 -34.82
CA THR A 105 35.45 -26.06 -34.56
C THR A 105 34.15 -25.27 -34.45
N ASP A 106 33.19 -25.52 -35.34
CA ASP A 106 31.86 -24.88 -35.30
C ASP A 106 31.12 -25.27 -34.02
N ARG A 107 31.18 -26.54 -33.62
CA ARG A 107 30.61 -27.03 -32.35
C ARG A 107 31.26 -26.35 -31.14
N ALA A 108 32.58 -26.10 -31.19
CA ALA A 108 33.28 -25.39 -30.12
C ALA A 108 32.87 -23.91 -30.02
N GLU A 109 32.64 -23.21 -31.15
CA GLU A 109 32.14 -21.84 -31.12
C GLU A 109 30.69 -21.76 -30.61
N LEU A 110 29.82 -22.70 -31.02
CA LEU A 110 28.46 -22.79 -30.49
C LEU A 110 28.45 -23.04 -28.97
N GLN A 111 29.36 -23.88 -28.46
CA GLN A 111 29.50 -24.12 -27.02
C GLN A 111 29.88 -22.84 -26.26
N LYS A 112 30.78 -22.00 -26.82
CA LYS A 112 31.12 -20.71 -26.19
C LYS A 112 29.92 -19.78 -26.08
N GLU A 113 29.05 -19.74 -27.10
CA GLU A 113 27.80 -18.96 -27.04
C GLU A 113 26.87 -19.51 -25.94
N VAL A 114 26.70 -20.83 -25.86
CA VAL A 114 25.93 -21.48 -24.78
C VAL A 114 26.49 -21.16 -23.39
N ASP A 115 27.81 -21.17 -23.23
CA ASP A 115 28.46 -20.85 -21.95
C ASP A 115 28.23 -19.38 -21.55
N GLN A 116 28.28 -18.45 -22.50
CA GLN A 116 27.95 -17.03 -22.26
C GLN A 116 26.48 -16.86 -21.87
N LEU A 117 25.56 -17.55 -22.54
CA LEU A 117 24.14 -17.53 -22.21
C LEU A 117 23.87 -18.10 -20.81
N ALA A 118 24.59 -19.15 -20.40
CA ALA A 118 24.50 -19.70 -19.05
C ALA A 118 25.03 -18.72 -17.97
N GLN A 119 26.12 -18.00 -18.27
CA GLN A 119 26.62 -16.92 -17.41
C GLN A 119 25.60 -15.79 -17.30
N GLU A 120 24.94 -15.45 -18.39
CA GLU A 120 23.93 -14.40 -18.41
C GLU A 120 22.69 -14.78 -17.58
N ILE A 121 22.22 -16.02 -17.64
CA ILE A 121 21.16 -16.53 -16.75
C ILE A 121 21.58 -16.39 -15.28
N SER A 122 22.82 -16.75 -14.95
CA SER A 122 23.34 -16.64 -13.58
C SER A 122 23.40 -15.17 -13.14
N ARG A 123 23.82 -14.26 -14.04
CA ARG A 123 23.83 -12.82 -13.79
C ARG A 123 22.43 -12.28 -13.55
N ILE A 124 21.43 -12.68 -14.35
CA ILE A 124 20.03 -12.27 -14.16
C ILE A 124 19.54 -12.75 -12.79
N SER A 125 19.85 -13.99 -12.41
CA SER A 125 19.50 -14.53 -11.09
C SER A 125 20.13 -13.73 -9.94
N ASP A 126 21.39 -13.32 -10.06
CA ASP A 126 22.13 -12.65 -8.99
C ASP A 126 21.86 -11.14 -8.90
N THR A 127 21.42 -10.53 -10.01
CA THR A 127 21.23 -9.07 -10.11
C THR A 127 19.76 -8.64 -10.11
N THR A 128 18.81 -9.57 -10.25
CA THR A 128 17.38 -9.26 -10.14
C THR A 128 17.06 -8.93 -8.69
N GLU A 129 16.80 -7.65 -8.44
CA GLU A 129 16.42 -7.16 -7.13
C GLU A 129 15.17 -6.28 -7.18
N PHE A 130 14.38 -6.33 -6.12
CA PHE A 130 13.32 -5.38 -5.82
C PHE A 130 13.52 -4.85 -4.40
N ASN A 131 13.76 -3.54 -4.29
CA ASN A 131 13.99 -2.87 -3.02
C ASN A 131 15.13 -3.53 -2.21
N THR A 132 16.29 -3.71 -2.85
CA THR A 132 17.54 -4.30 -2.28
C THR A 132 17.44 -5.77 -1.85
N LYS A 133 16.48 -6.51 -2.42
CA LYS A 133 16.27 -7.94 -2.18
C LYS A 133 16.05 -8.71 -3.46
#